data_AF-A0A952FHI7-F1
#
_entry.id   AF-A0A952FHI7-F1
#
_cell.length_a   1.000
_cell.length_b   1.000
_cell.length_c   1.000
_cell.angle_alpha   90.00
_cell.angle_beta   90.00
_cell.angle_gamma   90.00
#
_symmetry.space_group_name_H-M   'P 1'
#
loop_
_entity.id
_entity.type
_entity.pdbx_description
1 polymer ?
#
loop_
_entity_poly.entity_id
_entity_poly.type
_entity_poly.pdbx_seq_one_letter_code
_entity_poly.pdbx_strand_id
1 'polypeptide(L)'
;MLSRRTATRVSLAAVAVAVAAITGCSVMDRQSNLVPFTTQLRGANEVPANASTGSGQVDAVFDKSTNLFRWKVSYTGLTGPATAGHFHGPAAIGANAGVALGWPNPIRSPLDGSATLTAAQAADLMAGRWYANIHTAAHPGGEVRGQMTMVGN
;
A
#
# COMPACT_ATOMS: atom_id res chain seq x y z
N MET A 1 -88.31 -7.95 33.56
CA MET A 1 -87.66 -6.61 33.58
C MET A 1 -86.20 -6.85 33.18
N LEU A 2 -85.56 -6.35 32.13
CA LEU A 2 -85.83 -5.52 30.94
C LEU A 2 -85.00 -6.16 29.80
N SER A 3 -85.54 -6.37 28.60
CA SER A 3 -85.52 -5.48 27.43
C SER A 3 -84.16 -5.33 26.72
N ARG A 4 -84.21 -5.64 25.40
CA ARG A 4 -83.17 -5.56 24.36
C ARG A 4 -82.56 -4.15 24.25
N ARG A 5 -81.34 -4.06 23.70
CA ARG A 5 -80.99 -3.08 22.65
C ARG A 5 -79.70 -3.46 21.91
N THR A 6 -79.88 -3.74 20.62
CA THR A 6 -78.88 -3.75 19.56
C THR A 6 -78.29 -2.36 19.37
N ALA A 7 -76.98 -2.24 19.11
CA ALA A 7 -76.43 -1.13 18.31
C ALA A 7 -75.03 -1.48 17.79
N THR A 8 -74.97 -1.81 16.50
CA THR A 8 -73.78 -1.80 15.66
C THR A 8 -73.28 -0.37 15.52
N ARG A 9 -71.98 -0.10 15.76
CA ARG A 9 -71.30 1.08 15.23
C ARG A 9 -69.92 0.68 14.70
N VAL A 10 -69.84 0.72 13.37
CA VAL A 10 -68.61 0.78 12.59
C VAL A 10 -67.91 2.11 12.89
N SER A 11 -66.60 2.10 13.13
CA SER A 11 -65.72 3.25 12.91
C SER A 11 -64.28 2.77 12.73
N LEU A 12 -63.72 3.08 11.56
CA LEU A 12 -62.31 2.95 11.20
C LEU A 12 -61.42 3.74 12.16
N ALA A 13 -60.31 3.13 12.59
CA ALA A 13 -59.07 3.85 12.84
C ALA A 13 -57.90 2.88 12.65
N ALA A 14 -57.32 2.90 11.45
CA ALA A 14 -56.03 2.29 11.19
C ALA A 14 -54.97 3.15 11.90
N VAL A 15 -54.33 2.60 12.92
CA VAL A 15 -53.08 3.13 13.48
C VAL A 15 -52.12 1.95 13.57
N ALA A 16 -51.36 1.74 12.50
CA ALA A 16 -50.23 0.83 12.51
C ALA A 16 -49.05 1.56 13.13
N VAL A 17 -48.63 1.15 14.33
CA VAL A 17 -47.36 1.58 14.92
C VAL A 17 -46.64 0.36 15.48
N ALA A 18 -45.33 0.35 15.21
CA ALA A 18 -44.25 -0.43 15.81
C ALA A 18 -43.88 -1.75 15.11
N VAL A 19 -42.60 -2.12 14.92
CA VAL A 19 -41.29 -1.51 15.19
C VAL A 19 -40.23 -2.36 14.43
N ALA A 20 -39.17 -1.70 13.96
CA ALA A 20 -37.81 -2.17 13.62
C ALA A 20 -37.55 -3.50 12.88
N ALA A 21 -36.84 -3.39 11.75
CA ALA A 21 -35.85 -4.38 11.32
C ALA A 21 -34.58 -3.67 10.81
N ILE A 22 -33.67 -3.43 11.76
CA ILE A 22 -32.22 -3.58 11.69
C ILE A 22 -31.52 -3.05 10.41
N THR A 23 -30.93 -1.88 10.59
CA THR A 23 -29.61 -1.46 10.08
C THR A 23 -28.73 -2.61 9.59
N GLY A 24 -28.58 -2.70 8.27
CA GLY A 24 -27.65 -3.60 7.61
C GLY A 24 -27.08 -2.96 6.36
N CYS A 25 -26.52 -1.74 6.46
CA CYS A 25 -25.49 -1.34 5.51
C CYS A 25 -24.27 -2.22 5.79
N SER A 26 -24.31 -3.46 5.30
CA SER A 26 -23.11 -4.23 5.04
C SER A 26 -22.36 -3.45 3.96
N VAL A 27 -21.60 -2.44 4.37
CA VAL A 27 -20.39 -2.09 3.64
C VAL A 27 -19.55 -3.37 3.70
N MET A 28 -19.76 -4.27 2.73
CA MET A 28 -18.74 -5.22 2.35
C MET A 28 -17.53 -4.34 2.08
N ASP A 29 -16.61 -4.29 3.02
CA ASP A 29 -15.30 -3.70 2.80
C ASP A 29 -14.79 -4.42 1.55
N ARG A 30 -14.80 -3.72 0.41
CA ARG A 30 -14.31 -4.27 -0.83
C ARG A 30 -12.82 -4.33 -0.62
N GLN A 31 -12.35 -5.40 0.02
CA GLN A 31 -10.95 -5.58 0.31
C GLN A 31 -10.24 -5.54 -1.04
N SER A 32 -9.57 -4.43 -1.29
CA SER A 32 -8.90 -4.22 -2.56
C SER A 32 -7.86 -5.33 -2.70
N ASN A 33 -7.83 -5.97 -3.87
CA ASN A 33 -6.72 -6.86 -4.23
C ASN A 33 -5.44 -6.05 -4.47
N LEU A 34 -5.57 -4.75 -4.68
CA LEU A 34 -4.47 -3.81 -4.83
C LEU A 34 -4.06 -3.26 -3.47
N VAL A 35 -2.80 -3.48 -3.10
CA VAL A 35 -2.17 -2.97 -1.89
C VAL A 35 -1.18 -1.88 -2.31
N PRO A 36 -1.44 -0.60 -2.00
CA PRO A 36 -0.52 0.50 -2.29
C PRO A 36 0.66 0.51 -1.31
N PHE A 37 1.84 0.83 -1.81
CA PHE A 37 3.06 1.03 -1.04
C PHE A 37 3.73 2.36 -1.41
N THR A 38 4.46 2.93 -0.46
CA THR A 38 5.22 4.17 -0.67
C THR A 38 6.50 4.18 0.16
N THR A 39 7.52 4.92 -0.30
CA THR A 39 8.66 5.33 0.52
C THR A 39 9.37 6.56 -0.03
N GLN A 40 9.89 7.38 0.88
CA GLN A 40 10.87 8.42 0.55
C GLN A 40 12.30 7.84 0.60
N LEU A 41 13.12 8.20 -0.37
CA LEU A 41 14.52 7.82 -0.47
C LEU A 41 15.40 8.95 0.05
N ARG A 42 16.30 8.65 0.99
CA ARG A 42 17.26 9.62 1.55
C ARG A 42 18.58 8.94 1.91
N GLY A 43 19.69 9.68 1.85
CA GLY A 43 21.00 9.19 2.32
C GLY A 43 21.03 8.87 3.81
N ALA A 44 20.26 9.61 4.61
CA ALA A 44 20.10 9.37 6.05
C ALA A 44 19.43 8.03 6.39
N ASN A 45 18.75 7.41 5.41
CA ASN A 45 18.10 6.10 5.59
C ASN A 45 19.01 4.93 5.20
N GLU A 46 20.19 5.19 4.62
CA GLU A 46 21.19 4.15 4.34
C GLU A 46 21.70 3.51 5.63
N VAL A 47 22.28 2.32 5.51
CA VAL A 47 22.88 1.61 6.64
C VAL A 47 24.30 1.16 6.26
N PRO A 48 25.35 1.84 6.77
CA PRO A 48 25.31 3.06 7.58
C PRO A 48 24.79 4.27 6.79
N ALA A 49 24.23 5.27 7.50
CA ALA A 49 23.75 6.50 6.89
C ALA A 49 24.89 7.26 6.19
N ASN A 50 24.59 7.93 5.08
CA ASN A 50 25.54 8.77 4.35
C ASN A 50 25.09 10.24 4.28
N ALA A 51 25.96 11.11 3.77
CA ALA A 51 25.74 12.55 3.71
C ALA A 51 25.14 13.03 2.36
N SER A 52 24.66 12.12 1.50
CA SER A 52 24.06 12.53 0.23
C SER A 52 22.84 13.41 0.45
N THR A 53 22.79 14.52 -0.28
CA THR A 53 21.61 15.39 -0.39
C THR A 53 20.58 14.86 -1.39
N GLY A 54 20.88 13.73 -2.04
CA GLY A 54 19.98 13.05 -2.95
C GLY A 54 18.68 12.68 -2.28
N SER A 55 17.60 12.77 -3.04
CA SER A 55 16.27 12.40 -2.56
C SER A 55 15.44 11.76 -3.66
N GLY A 56 14.45 10.97 -3.26
CA GLY A 56 13.51 10.38 -4.18
C GLY A 56 12.24 9.88 -3.50
N GLN A 57 11.33 9.38 -4.33
CA GLN A 57 10.04 8.84 -3.95
C GLN A 57 9.78 7.60 -4.79
N VAL A 58 9.31 6.53 -4.14
CA VAL A 58 8.80 5.34 -4.80
C VAL A 58 7.35 5.16 -4.40
N ASP A 59 6.46 5.10 -5.39
CA ASP A 59 5.06 4.75 -5.21
C ASP A 59 4.77 3.47 -5.98
N ALA A 60 4.13 2.51 -5.32
CA ALA A 60 3.93 1.20 -5.88
C ALA A 60 2.56 0.61 -5.53
N VAL A 61 2.14 -0.37 -6.30
CA VAL A 61 0.90 -1.13 -6.07
C VAL A 61 1.20 -2.60 -6.31
N PHE A 62 0.82 -3.43 -5.35
CA PHE A 62 0.87 -4.88 -5.45
C PHE A 62 -0.53 -5.45 -5.64
N ASP A 63 -0.76 -6.21 -6.70
CA ASP A 63 -2.00 -6.95 -6.93
C ASP A 63 -1.89 -8.38 -6.38
N LYS A 64 -2.59 -8.66 -5.27
CA LYS A 64 -2.62 -9.98 -4.61
C LYS A 64 -3.22 -11.08 -5.47
N SER A 65 -4.00 -10.76 -6.50
CA SER A 65 -4.65 -11.75 -7.36
C SER A 65 -3.74 -12.24 -8.48
N THR A 66 -2.86 -11.36 -8.98
CA THR A 66 -1.96 -11.64 -10.10
C THR A 66 -0.49 -11.71 -9.69
N ASN A 67 -0.17 -11.37 -8.45
CA ASN A 67 1.17 -11.08 -7.93
C ASN A 67 1.92 -9.99 -8.71
N LEU A 68 1.21 -9.17 -9.47
CA LEU A 68 1.84 -8.10 -10.23
C LEU A 68 2.18 -6.93 -9.30
N PHE A 69 3.47 -6.64 -9.16
CA PHE A 69 3.98 -5.45 -8.49
C PHE A 69 4.35 -4.40 -9.53
N ARG A 70 3.81 -3.19 -9.39
CA ARG A 70 4.05 -2.06 -10.30
C ARG A 70 4.53 -0.88 -9.47
N TRP A 71 5.54 -0.17 -9.95
CA TRP A 71 6.10 0.96 -9.22
C TRP A 71 6.47 2.12 -10.15
N LYS A 72 6.49 3.30 -9.54
CA LYS A 72 7.00 4.54 -10.10
C LYS A 72 8.07 5.08 -9.19
N VAL A 73 9.11 5.65 -9.79
CA VAL A 73 10.23 6.26 -9.08
C VAL A 73 10.46 7.66 -9.62
N SER A 74 10.63 8.61 -8.72
CA SER A 74 11.23 9.90 -9.03
C SER A 74 12.38 10.16 -8.07
N TYR A 75 13.46 10.75 -8.57
CA TYR A 75 14.59 11.16 -7.73
C TYR A 75 15.28 12.38 -8.32
N THR A 76 16.06 13.07 -7.48
CA THR A 76 16.87 14.22 -7.85
C THR A 76 18.06 14.38 -6.88
N GLY A 77 19.03 15.20 -7.27
CA GLY A 77 20.12 15.63 -6.38
C GLY A 77 21.11 14.53 -6.01
N LEU A 78 21.14 13.41 -6.75
CA LEU A 78 22.17 12.39 -6.56
C LEU A 78 23.56 12.95 -6.91
N THR A 79 24.60 12.37 -6.30
CA THR A 79 25.99 12.78 -6.52
C THR A 79 26.52 12.50 -7.92
N GLY A 80 25.81 11.69 -8.70
CA GLY A 80 26.11 11.42 -10.10
C GLY A 80 25.00 10.63 -10.79
N PRO A 81 25.23 10.15 -12.03
CA PRO A 81 24.28 9.28 -12.71
C PRO A 81 23.94 8.05 -11.86
N ALA A 82 22.65 7.73 -11.80
CA ALA A 82 22.20 6.48 -11.19
C ALA A 82 22.71 5.30 -12.03
N THR A 83 23.34 4.34 -11.35
CA THR A 83 23.97 3.16 -11.97
C THR A 83 23.12 1.91 -11.81
N ALA A 84 22.35 1.84 -10.72
CA ALA A 84 21.42 0.76 -10.43
C ALA A 84 20.32 1.23 -9.49
N GLY A 85 19.19 0.54 -9.51
CA GLY A 85 18.09 0.70 -8.57
C GLY A 85 17.50 -0.66 -8.24
N HIS A 86 17.25 -0.91 -6.97
CA HIS A 86 16.82 -2.21 -6.48
C HIS A 86 15.76 -2.07 -5.39
N PHE A 87 14.91 -3.08 -5.30
CA PHE A 87 14.30 -3.48 -4.04
C PHE A 87 15.16 -4.56 -3.40
N HIS A 88 15.47 -4.38 -2.12
CA HIS A 88 16.21 -5.33 -1.30
C HIS A 88 15.31 -5.93 -0.24
N GLY A 89 15.64 -7.15 0.19
CA GLY A 89 14.92 -7.84 1.25
C GLY A 89 15.20 -9.34 1.29
N PRO A 90 14.66 -10.04 2.30
CA PRO A 90 13.95 -9.45 3.44
C PRO A 90 14.90 -8.84 4.48
N ALA A 91 14.55 -7.65 4.98
CA ALA A 91 15.26 -6.95 6.06
C ALA A 91 14.28 -6.24 7.01
N ALA A 92 14.59 -6.25 8.30
CA ALA A 92 13.98 -5.31 9.23
C ALA A 92 14.44 -3.87 8.93
N ILE A 93 13.69 -2.87 9.41
CA ILE A 93 14.10 -1.47 9.33
C ILE A 93 15.48 -1.33 10.00
N GLY A 94 16.41 -0.69 9.29
CA GLY A 94 17.79 -0.50 9.78
C GLY A 94 18.74 -1.67 9.54
N ALA A 95 18.33 -2.74 8.85
CA ALA A 95 19.20 -3.85 8.46
C ALA A 95 19.44 -3.88 6.93
N ASN A 96 20.56 -4.43 6.48
CA ASN A 96 20.85 -4.66 5.07
C ASN A 96 20.44 -6.07 4.64
N ALA A 97 20.07 -6.21 3.37
CA ALA A 97 19.78 -7.50 2.72
C ALA A 97 20.27 -7.51 1.27
N GLY A 98 20.26 -8.69 0.65
CA GLY A 98 20.51 -8.85 -0.77
C GLY A 98 19.41 -8.24 -1.64
N VAL A 99 19.66 -8.24 -2.96
CA VAL A 99 18.69 -7.76 -3.95
C VAL A 99 17.53 -8.76 -4.03
N ALA A 100 16.31 -8.25 -3.82
CA ALA A 100 15.08 -9.02 -4.01
C ALA A 100 14.52 -8.85 -5.43
N LEU A 101 14.65 -7.64 -6.00
CA LEU A 101 14.19 -7.30 -7.34
C LEU A 101 14.95 -6.09 -7.90
N GLY A 102 15.52 -6.20 -9.10
CA GLY A 102 16.15 -5.08 -9.80
C GLY A 102 15.18 -4.26 -10.64
N TRP A 103 15.43 -2.95 -10.72
CA TRP A 103 14.68 -2.05 -11.60
C TRP A 103 15.16 -2.15 -13.04
N PRO A 104 14.29 -1.87 -14.04
CA PRO A 104 14.69 -1.86 -15.44
C PRO A 104 15.67 -0.74 -15.73
N ASN A 105 16.72 -1.04 -16.51
CA ASN A 105 17.64 -0.03 -17.01
C ASN A 105 17.10 0.68 -18.26
N PRO A 106 17.50 1.93 -18.53
CA PRO A 106 18.38 2.76 -17.71
C PRO A 106 17.65 3.33 -16.47
N ILE A 107 18.39 3.51 -15.37
CA ILE A 107 17.86 4.18 -14.17
C ILE A 107 17.83 5.69 -14.43
N ARG A 108 16.65 6.19 -14.82
CA ARG A 108 16.44 7.61 -15.13
C ARG A 108 15.10 8.08 -14.58
N SER A 109 15.12 9.15 -13.79
CA SER A 109 13.91 9.78 -13.25
C SER A 109 13.15 10.56 -14.34
N PRO A 110 11.80 10.44 -14.45
CA PRO A 110 10.96 9.45 -13.78
C PRO A 110 11.10 8.05 -14.42
N LEU A 111 10.96 7.02 -13.60
CA LEU A 111 11.02 5.61 -14.02
C LEU A 111 9.76 4.87 -13.58
N ASP A 112 9.19 4.09 -14.49
CA ASP A 112 8.13 3.14 -14.19
C ASP A 112 8.68 1.72 -14.35
N GLY A 113 8.17 0.78 -13.55
CA GLY A 113 8.54 -0.63 -13.64
C GLY A 113 7.42 -1.57 -13.18
N SER A 114 7.55 -2.84 -13.56
CA SER A 114 6.70 -3.89 -13.04
C SER A 114 7.39 -5.26 -13.05
N ALA A 115 6.98 -6.13 -12.13
CA ALA A 115 7.41 -7.52 -12.07
C ALA A 115 6.31 -8.38 -11.44
N THR A 116 6.17 -9.61 -11.92
CA THR A 116 5.36 -10.61 -11.21
C THR A 116 6.20 -11.20 -10.09
N LEU A 117 5.75 -11.06 -8.85
CA LEU A 117 6.45 -11.56 -7.67
C LEU A 117 6.21 -13.05 -7.47
N THR A 118 7.23 -13.75 -6.97
CA THR A 118 7.03 -15.07 -6.35
C THR A 118 6.22 -14.92 -5.05
N ALA A 119 5.62 -16.02 -4.58
CA ALA A 119 4.87 -16.02 -3.32
C ALA A 119 5.73 -15.58 -2.11
N ALA A 120 7.01 -15.97 -2.09
CA ALA A 120 7.93 -15.56 -1.03
C ALA A 120 8.24 -14.05 -1.08
N GLN A 121 8.51 -13.50 -2.26
CA GLN A 121 8.73 -12.07 -2.46
C GLN A 121 7.49 -11.25 -2.06
N ALA A 122 6.30 -11.70 -2.47
CA ALA A 122 5.04 -11.07 -2.10
C ALA A 122 4.82 -11.05 -0.57
N ALA A 123 5.09 -12.18 0.10
CA ALA A 123 4.99 -12.27 1.55
C ALA A 123 5.97 -11.32 2.26
N ASP A 124 7.22 -11.25 1.81
CA ASP A 124 8.23 -10.34 2.37
C ASP A 124 7.90 -8.86 2.14
N LEU A 125 7.41 -8.51 0.94
CA LEU A 125 6.94 -7.15 0.64
C LEU A 125 5.76 -6.77 1.54
N MET A 126 4.74 -7.64 1.64
CA MET A 126 3.56 -7.41 2.48
C MET A 126 3.88 -7.35 3.98
N ALA A 127 4.94 -8.04 4.42
CA ALA A 127 5.45 -7.94 5.78
C ALA A 127 6.27 -6.65 6.03
N GLY A 128 6.39 -5.76 5.05
CA GLY A 128 7.17 -4.53 5.16
C GLY A 128 8.68 -4.78 5.26
N ARG A 129 9.16 -5.92 4.75
CA ARG A 129 10.57 -6.34 4.87
C ARG A 129 11.41 -5.92 3.65
N TRP A 130 10.87 -5.07 2.79
CA TRP A 130 11.55 -4.58 1.59
C TRP A 130 11.91 -3.12 1.72
N TYR A 131 13.07 -2.74 1.16
CA TYR A 131 13.46 -1.35 0.98
C TYR A 131 13.88 -1.09 -0.47
N ALA A 132 13.58 0.11 -0.96
CA ALA A 132 14.08 0.62 -2.22
C ALA A 132 15.45 1.29 -2.01
N ASN A 133 16.35 1.14 -2.98
CA ASN A 133 17.69 1.70 -2.95
C ASN A 133 18.16 2.12 -4.35
N ILE A 134 18.84 3.26 -4.47
CA ILE A 134 19.46 3.75 -5.71
C ILE A 134 20.97 3.90 -5.48
N HIS A 135 21.76 3.46 -6.45
CA HIS A 135 23.22 3.46 -6.39
C HIS A 135 23.81 4.42 -7.41
N THR A 136 24.95 5.02 -7.09
CA THR A 136 25.78 5.80 -8.02
C THR A 136 27.23 5.33 -7.93
N ALA A 137 28.09 5.85 -8.81
CA ALA A 137 29.51 5.54 -8.78
C ALA A 137 30.18 5.94 -7.44
N ALA A 138 29.76 7.05 -6.83
CA ALA A 138 30.28 7.49 -5.53
C ALA A 138 29.70 6.69 -4.34
N HIS A 139 28.55 6.04 -4.54
CA HIS A 139 27.83 5.28 -3.52
C HIS A 139 27.42 3.89 -4.04
N PRO A 140 28.39 3.00 -4.29
CA PRO A 140 28.11 1.68 -4.88
C PRO A 140 27.27 0.79 -3.96
N GLY A 141 27.37 0.97 -2.63
CA GLY A 141 26.56 0.26 -1.65
C GLY A 141 25.12 0.77 -1.49
N GLY A 142 24.82 1.95 -2.05
CA GLY A 142 23.54 2.64 -1.88
C GLY A 142 23.77 4.13 -1.60
N GLU A 143 23.18 5.00 -2.42
CA GLU A 143 23.18 6.44 -2.20
C GLU A 143 21.96 6.90 -1.41
N VAL A 144 20.77 6.44 -1.80
CA VAL A 144 19.51 6.79 -1.15
C VAL A 144 18.63 5.55 -0.95
N ARG A 145 18.07 5.42 0.26
CA ARG A 145 17.27 4.27 0.68
C ARG A 145 15.93 4.69 1.27
N GLY A 146 14.94 3.80 1.20
CA GLY A 146 13.68 3.95 1.92
C GLY A 146 12.96 2.61 2.12
N GLN A 147 12.42 2.37 3.32
CA GLN A 147 11.65 1.16 3.61
C GLN A 147 10.28 1.24 2.94
N MET A 148 9.89 0.23 2.18
CA MET A 148 8.56 0.15 1.57
C MET A 148 7.51 -0.03 2.66
N THR A 149 6.55 0.89 2.73
CA THR A 149 5.44 0.86 3.70
C THR A 149 4.11 0.85 2.98
N MET A 150 3.13 0.11 3.51
CA MET A 150 1.77 0.11 2.98
C MET A 150 1.10 1.46 3.22
N VAL A 151 0.40 2.01 2.23
CA VAL A 151 -0.38 3.23 2.40
C VAL A 151 -1.72 2.85 3.05
N GLY A 152 -1.98 3.34 4.26
CA GLY A 152 -3.23 3.10 5.00
C GLY A 152 -3.12 2.24 6.27
N ASN A 153 -1.90 2.00 6.77
CA ASN A 153 -1.66 1.52 8.13
C ASN A 153 -1.25 2.68 9.04
#